data_AF-A0AAU5HFJ7-F1
#
_entry.id   AF-A0AAU5HFJ7-F1
#
_cell.length_a   1.000
_cell.length_b   1.000
_cell.length_c   1.000
_cell.angle_alpha   90.00
_cell.angle_beta   90.00
_cell.angle_gamma   90.00
#
_symmetry.space_group_name_H-M   'P 1'
#
loop_
_entity.id
_entity.type
_entity.pdbx_description
1 polymer ?
#
loop_
_entity_poly.entity_id
_entity_poly.type
_entity_poly.pdbx_seq_one_letter_code
_entity_poly.pdbx_strand_id
1 'polypeptide(L)'
;MKSHIVQIVRWSTARPQRDDTVCSAHGTKTCTRDLVADAFLRDAGSPRIHWTVCQHWLDHEPDVAAYEAGREDHGPDPDRTNLR
;
A
#
# COMPACT_ATOMS: atom_id res chain seq x y z
N MET A 1 16.11 5.67 10.29
CA MET A 1 14.73 5.69 10.83
C MET A 1 13.90 4.75 9.97
N LYS A 2 13.04 3.92 10.58
CA LYS A 2 12.18 2.97 9.85
C LYS A 2 10.85 3.65 9.55
N SER A 3 10.43 3.66 8.28
CA SER A 3 9.08 4.04 7.87
C SER A 3 8.09 2.94 8.24
N HIS A 4 6.85 3.30 8.57
CA HIS A 4 5.76 2.34 8.78
C HIS A 4 4.59 2.63 7.85
N ILE A 5 3.93 1.58 7.36
CA ILE A 5 2.74 1.68 6.52
C ILE A 5 1.58 2.16 7.37
N VAL A 6 0.93 3.24 6.94
CA VAL A 6 -0.27 3.78 7.59
C VAL A 6 -1.53 3.53 6.77
N GLN A 7 -1.39 3.34 5.45
CA GLN A 7 -2.51 3.04 4.58
C GLN A 7 -2.05 2.33 3.31
N ILE A 8 -2.81 1.34 2.86
CA ILE A 8 -2.69 0.74 1.53
C ILE A 8 -4.03 0.90 0.81
N VAL A 9 -4.02 1.50 -0.37
CA VAL A 9 -5.17 1.64 -1.26
C VAL A 9 -4.94 0.77 -2.49
N ARG A 10 -5.52 -0.43 -2.47
CA ARG A 10 -5.49 -1.34 -3.62
C ARG A 10 -6.42 -0.80 -4.72
N TRP A 11 -5.93 -0.77 -5.95
CA TRP A 11 -6.69 -0.32 -7.09
C TRP A 11 -7.58 -1.44 -7.63
N SER A 12 -8.75 -1.09 -8.14
CA SER A 12 -9.65 -2.04 -8.81
C SER A 12 -9.10 -2.55 -10.14
N THR A 13 -8.13 -1.85 -10.72
CA THR A 13 -7.55 -2.17 -12.02
C THR A 13 -6.05 -1.89 -11.98
N ALA A 14 -5.26 -2.93 -12.26
CA ALA A 14 -3.82 -2.81 -12.41
C ALA A 14 -3.49 -1.86 -13.56
N ARG A 15 -2.47 -1.02 -13.40
CA ARG A 15 -2.02 -0.07 -14.42
C ARG A 15 -0.58 -0.38 -14.82
N PRO A 16 -0.26 -0.38 -16.12
CA PRO A 16 1.12 -0.60 -16.54
C PRO A 16 2.02 0.51 -16.02
N GLN A 17 3.23 0.15 -15.61
CA GLN A 17 4.31 1.08 -15.35
C GLN A 17 4.66 1.84 -16.64
N ARG A 18 4.97 3.12 -16.48
CA ARG A 18 5.36 4.06 -17.52
C ARG A 18 6.58 4.84 -17.06
N ASP A 19 7.26 5.53 -17.97
CA ASP A 19 8.47 6.29 -17.63
C ASP A 19 8.23 7.37 -16.56
N ASP A 20 6.99 7.90 -16.49
CA ASP A 20 6.53 8.87 -15.50
C ASP A 20 5.92 8.23 -14.25
N THR A 21 5.60 6.93 -14.28
CA THR A 21 4.88 6.22 -13.23
C THR A 21 5.46 4.82 -13.03
N VAL A 22 6.39 4.70 -12.08
CA VAL A 22 7.11 3.45 -11.79
C VAL A 22 6.83 3.01 -10.36
N CYS A 23 7.11 1.74 -10.06
CA CYS A 23 7.03 1.27 -8.70
C CYS A 23 8.06 2.01 -7.83
N SER A 24 7.58 2.71 -6.81
CA SER A 24 8.45 3.48 -5.90
C SER A 24 9.43 2.59 -5.14
N ALA A 25 9.10 1.30 -4.93
CA ALA A 25 9.95 0.37 -4.19
C ALA A 25 11.07 -0.26 -5.04
N HIS A 26 10.83 -0.52 -6.32
CA HIS A 26 11.75 -1.28 -7.18
C HIS A 26 12.29 -0.50 -8.38
N GLY A 27 11.70 0.65 -8.71
CA GLY A 27 11.97 1.37 -9.94
C GLY A 27 11.65 0.55 -11.20
N THR A 28 12.27 0.92 -12.33
CA THR A 28 11.98 0.35 -13.66
C THR A 28 12.60 -1.02 -13.92
N LYS A 29 13.64 -1.42 -13.17
CA LYS A 29 14.46 -2.59 -13.53
C LYS A 29 13.91 -3.93 -13.03
N THR A 30 13.02 -3.93 -12.04
CA THR A 30 12.69 -5.15 -11.28
C THR A 30 11.20 -5.43 -11.10
N CYS A 31 10.28 -4.48 -11.35
CA CYS A 31 8.83 -4.79 -11.30
C CYS A 31 8.30 -5.34 -12.62
N THR A 32 7.55 -6.44 -12.55
CA THR A 32 7.02 -7.25 -13.65
C THR A 32 5.78 -6.67 -14.34
N ARG A 33 5.76 -5.33 -14.53
CA ARG A 33 4.91 -4.54 -15.46
C ARG A 33 3.79 -3.72 -14.82
N ASP A 34 2.99 -4.23 -13.89
CA ASP A 34 1.82 -3.47 -13.40
C ASP A 34 1.94 -2.94 -11.96
N LEU A 35 1.42 -1.75 -11.75
CA LEU A 35 1.15 -1.08 -10.48
C LEU A 35 -0.28 -1.39 -10.06
N VAL A 36 -0.46 -1.67 -8.78
CA VAL A 36 -1.73 -2.22 -8.26
C VAL A 36 -2.23 -1.51 -7.03
N ALA A 37 -1.40 -0.69 -6.37
CA ALA A 37 -1.79 0.00 -5.15
C ALA A 37 -0.99 1.27 -4.92
N ASP A 38 -1.57 2.14 -4.12
CA ASP A 38 -0.88 3.23 -3.45
C ASP A 38 -0.64 2.87 -1.98
N ALA A 39 0.61 2.95 -1.53
CA ALA A 39 1.01 2.81 -0.15
C ALA A 39 1.35 4.19 0.43
N PHE A 40 0.82 4.48 1.61
CA PHE A 40 1.18 5.66 2.38
C PHE A 40 2.01 5.23 3.58
N LEU A 41 3.19 5.83 3.70
CA LEU A 41 4.18 5.56 4.73
C LEU A 41 4.32 6.79 5.62
N ARG A 42 4.66 6.59 6.89
CA ARG A 42 5.06 7.65 7.81
C ARG A 42 6.45 7.35 8.37
N ASP A 43 7.30 8.35 8.42
CA ASP A 43 8.61 8.30 9.06
C ASP A 43 8.82 9.53 9.95
N ALA A 44 9.93 9.58 10.69
CA ALA A 44 10.16 10.66 11.66
C ALA A 44 10.46 12.02 11.00
N GLY A 45 10.80 12.05 9.70
CA GLY A 45 11.02 13.25 8.91
C GLY A 45 9.84 13.65 8.02
N SER A 46 8.91 12.75 7.71
CA SER A 46 7.74 13.05 6.88
C SER A 46 6.46 12.39 7.41
N PRO A 47 5.38 13.17 7.63
CA PRO A 47 4.13 12.62 8.13
C PRO A 47 3.41 11.74 7.12
N ARG A 48 3.71 11.88 5.81
CA ARG A 48 3.04 11.14 4.75
C ARG A 48 3.89 11.08 3.48
N ILE A 49 4.46 9.92 3.20
CA ILE A 49 5.14 9.58 1.95
C ILE A 49 4.17 8.74 1.12
N HIS A 50 3.90 9.15 -0.12
CA HIS A 50 3.06 8.42 -1.06
C HIS A 50 3.92 7.62 -2.03
N TRP A 51 3.70 6.31 -2.05
CA TRP A 51 4.34 5.37 -2.96
C TRP A 51 3.30 4.67 -3.82
N THR A 52 3.63 4.47 -5.09
CA THR A 52 2.84 3.63 -5.97
C THR A 52 3.61 2.33 -6.18
N VAL A 53 2.97 1.19 -5.94
CA VAL A 53 3.67 -0.10 -5.77
C VAL A 53 3.08 -1.20 -6.67
N CYS A 54 3.95 -2.15 -7.05
CA CYS A 54 3.57 -3.34 -7.81
C CYS A 54 3.18 -4.50 -6.89
N GLN A 55 2.47 -5.50 -7.43
CA GLN A 55 2.00 -6.66 -6.66
C GLN A 55 3.14 -7.39 -5.93
N HIS A 56 4.30 -7.50 -6.57
CA HIS A 56 5.47 -8.14 -5.97
C HIS A 56 5.89 -7.50 -4.64
N TRP A 57 5.82 -6.17 -4.53
CA TRP A 57 6.13 -5.49 -3.28
C TRP A 57 5.11 -5.81 -2.19
N LEU A 58 3.81 -5.82 -2.53
CA LEU A 58 2.75 -6.18 -1.58
C LEU A 58 2.92 -7.59 -1.02
N ASP A 59 3.38 -8.53 -1.84
CA ASP A 59 3.52 -9.93 -1.43
C ASP A 59 4.78 -10.20 -0.59
N HIS A 60 5.81 -9.34 -0.67
CA HIS A 60 7.14 -9.60 -0.08
C HIS A 60 7.55 -8.58 0.98
N GLU A 61 6.90 -7.43 1.08
CA GLU A 61 7.19 -6.44 2.12
C GLU A 61 6.62 -6.91 3.47
N PRO A 62 7.45 -7.25 4.47
CA PRO A 62 6.97 -7.73 5.77
C PRO A 62 6.08 -6.72 6.49
N ASP A 63 6.30 -5.42 6.29
CA ASP A 63 5.48 -4.38 6.91
C ASP A 63 4.05 -4.35 6.32
N VAL A 64 3.82 -4.91 5.12
CA VAL A 64 2.47 -5.08 4.53
C VAL A 64 1.69 -6.13 5.31
N ALA A 65 2.30 -7.29 5.57
CA ALA A 65 1.67 -8.36 6.35
C ALA A 65 1.33 -7.87 7.78
N ALA A 66 2.24 -7.10 8.41
CA ALA A 66 1.98 -6.51 9.72
C ALA A 66 0.83 -5.49 9.69
N TYR A 67 0.75 -4.65 8.64
CA TYR A 67 -0.34 -3.72 8.44
C TYR A 67 -1.69 -4.44 8.25
N GLU A 68 -1.73 -5.49 7.43
CA GLU A 68 -2.95 -6.25 7.14
C GLU A 68 -3.44 -7.03 8.38
N ALA A 69 -2.54 -7.69 9.11
CA ALA A 69 -2.88 -8.37 10.36
C ALA A 69 -3.47 -7.42 11.42
N GLY A 70 -2.96 -6.18 11.50
CA GLY A 70 -3.49 -5.15 12.39
C GLY A 70 -4.85 -4.59 11.97
N ARG A 71 -5.26 -4.78 10.70
CA ARG A 71 -6.60 -4.40 10.23
C ARG A 71 -7.65 -5.46 10.49
N GLU A 72 -7.27 -6.75 10.47
CA GLU A 72 -8.21 -7.85 10.75
C GLU A 72 -8.67 -7.86 12.21
N ASP A 73 -7.87 -7.32 13.14
CA ASP A 73 -8.26 -7.14 14.55
C ASP A 73 -9.33 -6.03 14.73
N HIS A 74 -9.43 -5.11 13.77
CA HIS A 74 -10.57 -4.22 13.61
C HIS A 74 -11.56 -4.82 12.61
N GLY A 75 -12.28 -5.86 13.05
CA GLY A 75 -13.44 -6.40 12.36
C GLY A 75 -14.43 -5.30 11.92
N PRO A 76 -15.35 -5.59 10.99
CA PRO A 76 -16.30 -4.59 10.47
C PRO A 76 -16.97 -3.89 11.65
N ASP A 77 -16.81 -2.57 11.70
CA ASP A 77 -17.46 -1.70 12.67
C ASP A 77 -18.96 -2.06 12.72
N PRO A 78 -19.46 -2.65 13.83
CA PRO A 78 -20.85 -3.08 13.91
C PRO A 78 -21.83 -1.90 14.04
N ASP A 79 -21.34 -0.66 14.19
CA ASP A 79 -22.16 0.53 14.43
C ASP A 79 -22.78 1.12 13.15
N ARG A 80 -22.51 0.53 11.97
CA ARG A 80 -23.15 0.96 10.72
C ARG A 80 -24.52 0.32 10.44
N THR A 81 -25.13 -0.35 11.41
CA THR A 81 -26.41 -1.08 11.24
C THR A 81 -27.64 -0.42 11.87
N ASN A 82 -27.58 0.81 12.39
CA ASN A 82 -28.77 1.49 12.91
C ASN A 82 -28.95 2.90 12.36
N LEU A 83 -29.46 2.98 11.13
CA LEU A 83 -30.17 4.15 10.62
C LEU A 83 -31.20 3.66 9.59
N ARG A 84 -32.22 2.93 10.08
CA ARG A 84 -33.52 2.80 9.43
C ARG A 84 -34.59 2.38 10.44
#